data_AF-A0A9W8XFP3-F1
#
_entry.id   AF-A0A9W8XFP3-F1
#
_cell.length_a   1.000
_cell.length_b   1.000
_cell.length_c   1.000
_cell.angle_alpha   90.00
_cell.angle_beta   90.00
_cell.angle_gamma   90.00
#
_symmetry.space_group_name_H-M   'P 1'
#
loop_
_entity.id
_entity.type
_entity.pdbx_description
1 polymer ?
#
loop_
_entity_poly.entity_id
_entity_poly.type
_entity_poly.pdbx_seq_one_letter_code
_entity_poly.pdbx_strand_id
1 'polypeptide(L)'
;MAEAFLAEVDAAITNGRIAELSSNSGGIKLVWSKTLKTTAGRANWRREQIRLRSGPLPSDTRVEIRHYCSIELAEKVIDNEERLYNVLAHEYCHLTTFMISEVRNNPHGAEFKSWGAKVTAAFKTRGIEVTTKHSYKIDYKYIWECVACGYEFKRHSKSVDPVRHSCGRCKGLLVQTKPCPRGGAVDKDGKKQSGEYQVFVKENFSRVKKEMDRRGEETAMGKVMAAVAKDYKKMKAAKAKEVESQVDDLEAAIEGLMI
;
A
#
# COMPACT_ATOMS: atom_id res chain seq x y z
N MET A 1 -20.38 1.50 -4.65
CA MET A 1 -19.74 0.17 -4.75
C MET A 1 -19.73 -0.54 -3.41
N ALA A 2 -18.96 -0.07 -2.41
CA ALA A 2 -18.89 -0.72 -1.08
C ALA A 2 -20.24 -0.78 -0.33
N GLU A 3 -20.99 0.33 -0.30
CA GLU A 3 -22.31 0.38 0.34
C GLU A 3 -23.33 -0.52 -0.35
N ALA A 4 -23.31 -0.54 -1.68
CA ALA A 4 -24.18 -1.41 -2.49
C ALA A 4 -23.90 -2.90 -2.19
N PHE A 5 -22.62 -3.27 -2.09
CA PHE A 5 -22.23 -4.62 -1.70
C PHE A 5 -22.70 -4.97 -0.27
N LEU A 6 -22.58 -4.06 0.70
CA LEU A 6 -23.11 -4.30 2.04
C LEU A 6 -24.64 -4.47 2.05
N ALA A 7 -25.37 -3.69 1.26
CA ALA A 7 -26.81 -3.85 1.14
C ALA A 7 -27.18 -5.20 0.50
N GLU A 8 -26.42 -5.65 -0.50
CA GLU A 8 -26.57 -6.97 -1.13
C GLU A 8 -26.30 -8.11 -0.13
N VAL A 9 -25.21 -8.02 0.63
CA VAL A 9 -24.89 -8.98 1.70
C VAL A 9 -25.98 -8.98 2.77
N ASP A 10 -26.47 -7.82 3.17
CA ASP A 10 -27.51 -7.72 4.20
C ASP A 10 -28.83 -8.34 3.75
N ALA A 11 -29.24 -8.07 2.51
CA ALA A 11 -30.41 -8.68 1.90
C ALA A 11 -30.27 -10.21 1.80
N ALA A 12 -29.12 -10.71 1.34
CA ALA A 12 -28.92 -12.14 1.14
C ALA A 12 -28.78 -12.94 2.45
N ILE A 13 -28.16 -12.35 3.48
CA ILE A 13 -27.75 -13.08 4.69
C ILE A 13 -28.71 -12.89 5.85
N THR A 14 -29.32 -11.71 5.96
CA THR A 14 -30.21 -11.38 7.08
C THR A 14 -31.55 -10.79 6.63
N ASN A 15 -31.87 -10.81 5.34
CA ASN A 15 -33.09 -10.23 4.78
C ASN A 15 -33.25 -8.72 5.13
N GLY A 16 -32.14 -7.99 5.16
CA GLY A 16 -32.14 -6.55 5.45
C GLY A 16 -32.22 -6.19 6.94
N ARG A 17 -32.04 -7.16 7.84
CA ARG A 17 -32.23 -6.94 9.28
C ARG A 17 -31.21 -5.98 9.88
N ILE A 18 -29.96 -5.97 9.42
CA ILE A 18 -28.96 -5.02 9.93
C ILE A 18 -29.31 -3.60 9.50
N ALA A 19 -29.71 -3.39 8.24
CA ALA A 19 -30.19 -2.11 7.74
C ALA A 19 -31.43 -1.63 8.52
N GLU A 20 -32.38 -2.51 8.80
CA GLU A 20 -33.55 -2.19 9.61
C GLU A 20 -33.16 -1.73 11.02
N LEU A 21 -32.34 -2.51 11.73
CA LEU A 21 -31.91 -2.21 13.11
C LEU A 21 -31.09 -0.91 13.22
N SER A 22 -30.34 -0.56 12.17
CA SER A 22 -29.47 0.61 12.15
C SER A 22 -30.07 1.83 11.45
N SER A 23 -31.25 1.71 10.85
CA SER A 23 -31.96 2.76 10.08
C SER A 23 -32.04 4.08 10.82
N ASN A 24 -32.47 4.07 12.09
CA ASN A 24 -32.58 5.26 12.95
C ASN A 24 -31.24 5.97 13.25
N SER A 25 -30.11 5.33 12.99
CA SER A 25 -28.77 5.89 13.19
C SER A 25 -28.02 6.19 11.88
N GLY A 26 -28.69 6.02 10.75
CA GLY A 26 -28.15 6.25 9.41
C GLY A 26 -27.44 5.05 8.79
N GLY A 27 -27.76 3.82 9.21
CA GLY A 27 -27.20 2.61 8.65
C GLY A 27 -25.76 2.31 9.06
N ILE A 28 -25.12 1.38 8.34
CA ILE A 28 -23.70 1.05 8.54
C ILE A 28 -22.84 2.16 7.93
N LYS A 29 -22.07 2.87 8.76
CA LYS A 29 -21.17 3.93 8.29
C LYS A 29 -19.82 3.37 7.86
N LEU A 30 -19.42 3.62 6.62
CA LEU A 30 -18.08 3.26 6.13
C LEU A 30 -17.07 4.38 6.42
N VAL A 31 -15.95 4.05 7.07
CA VAL A 31 -14.91 5.01 7.44
C VAL A 31 -13.55 4.53 6.95
N TRP A 32 -12.89 5.30 6.09
CA TRP A 32 -11.53 4.99 5.62
C TRP A 32 -10.48 5.53 6.58
N SER A 33 -9.51 4.67 6.94
CA SER A 33 -8.52 4.94 7.96
C SER A 33 -7.09 4.81 7.44
N LYS A 34 -6.29 5.83 7.71
CA LYS A 34 -4.84 5.88 7.42
C LYS A 34 -3.98 5.31 8.55
N THR A 35 -4.59 5.11 9.73
CA THR A 35 -3.92 4.72 10.97
C THR A 35 -4.06 3.23 11.28
N LEU A 36 -5.06 2.55 10.69
CA LEU A 36 -5.22 1.10 10.78
C LEU A 36 -4.07 0.40 10.00
N LYS A 37 -3.13 -0.21 10.75
CA LYS A 37 -1.89 -0.78 10.21
C LYS A 37 -1.77 -2.29 10.39
N THR A 38 -2.53 -2.87 11.31
CA THR A 38 -2.41 -4.29 11.72
C THR A 38 -3.59 -5.15 11.29
N THR A 39 -4.70 -4.52 10.89
CA THR A 39 -5.88 -5.20 10.35
C THR A 39 -6.36 -4.46 9.11
N ALA A 40 -7.06 -5.17 8.24
CA ALA A 40 -7.61 -4.62 7.01
C ALA A 40 -8.94 -3.88 7.26
N GLY A 41 -9.68 -4.28 8.30
CA GLY A 41 -10.93 -3.65 8.71
C GLY A 41 -11.18 -3.76 10.21
N ARG A 42 -12.20 -3.03 10.68
CA ARG A 42 -12.75 -3.14 12.02
C ARG A 42 -14.23 -2.73 12.05
N ALA A 43 -15.09 -3.64 12.46
CA ALA A 43 -16.47 -3.35 12.83
C ALA A 43 -16.54 -2.70 14.22
N ASN A 44 -17.27 -1.59 14.31
CA ASN A 44 -17.60 -0.94 15.56
C ASN A 44 -19.12 -0.90 15.71
N TRP A 45 -19.61 -1.19 16.91
CA TRP A 45 -21.03 -1.16 17.21
C TRP A 45 -21.31 -0.66 18.62
N ARG A 46 -22.35 0.16 18.76
CA ARG A 46 -22.86 0.69 20.03
C ARG A 46 -24.39 0.61 20.05
N ARG A 47 -24.95 0.01 21.09
CA ARG A 47 -26.39 0.01 21.39
C ARG A 47 -26.69 1.11 22.41
N GLU A 48 -27.63 1.98 22.07
CA GLU A 48 -28.13 3.03 22.96
C GLU A 48 -29.61 2.80 23.24
N GLN A 49 -30.01 2.85 24.52
CA GLN A 49 -31.41 2.75 24.94
C GLN A 49 -31.88 4.12 25.38
N ILE A 50 -32.88 4.66 24.68
CA ILE A 50 -33.44 5.98 24.94
C ILE A 50 -34.83 5.79 25.53
N ARG A 51 -35.05 6.32 26.73
CA ARG A 51 -36.37 6.38 27.35
C ARG A 51 -37.05 7.66 26.92
N LEU A 52 -38.11 7.54 26.14
CA LEU A 52 -38.91 8.65 25.66
C LEU A 52 -40.23 8.69 26.43
N ARG A 53 -40.71 9.89 26.78
CA ARG A 53 -42.08 10.04 27.27
C ARG A 53 -43.04 9.80 26.11
N SER A 54 -44.02 8.94 26.34
CA SER A 54 -45.05 8.58 25.39
C SER A 54 -46.43 9.15 25.74
N GLY A 55 -46.60 9.67 26.95
CA GLY A 55 -47.83 10.34 27.35
C GLY A 55 -47.68 11.26 28.56
N PRO A 56 -48.81 11.73 29.11
CA PRO A 56 -48.85 12.77 30.14
C PRO A 56 -48.46 12.28 31.53
N LEU A 57 -48.55 10.96 31.80
CA LEU A 57 -48.17 10.38 33.08
C LEU A 57 -46.65 10.11 33.13
N PRO A 58 -45.98 10.29 34.29
CA PRO A 58 -44.55 9.95 34.44
C PRO A 58 -44.20 8.49 34.14
N SER A 59 -45.16 7.58 34.27
CA SER A 59 -45.02 6.15 33.95
C SER A 59 -45.13 5.84 32.46
N ASP A 60 -45.65 6.77 31.66
CA ASP A 60 -45.91 6.57 30.23
C ASP A 60 -44.61 6.79 29.44
N THR A 61 -43.75 5.78 29.47
CA THR A 61 -42.44 5.80 28.81
C THR A 61 -42.33 4.67 27.82
N ARG A 62 -41.80 4.97 26.63
CA ARG A 62 -41.37 3.96 25.65
C ARG A 62 -39.85 3.89 25.61
N VAL A 63 -39.34 2.69 25.37
CA VAL A 63 -37.90 2.48 25.15
C VAL A 63 -37.66 2.39 23.65
N GLU A 64 -36.86 3.30 23.12
CA GLU A 64 -36.34 3.24 21.76
C GLU A 64 -34.89 2.72 21.81
N ILE A 65 -34.57 1.74 20.98
CA ILE A 65 -33.21 1.20 20.86
C ILE A 65 -32.61 1.73 19.57
N ARG A 66 -31.41 2.30 19.65
CA ARG A 66 -30.63 2.75 18.49
C ARG A 66 -29.33 1.96 18.37
N HIS A 67 -29.05 1.46 17.17
CA HIS A 67 -27.85 0.68 16.88
C HIS A 67 -26.89 1.46 15.98
N TYR A 68 -25.92 2.13 16.58
CA TYR A 68 -24.86 2.81 15.85
C TYR A 68 -23.82 1.80 15.38
N CYS A 69 -23.62 1.67 14.07
CA CYS A 69 -22.62 0.77 13.50
C CYS A 69 -21.74 1.47 12.47
N SER A 70 -20.46 1.12 12.48
CA SER A 70 -19.51 1.55 11.47
C SER A 70 -18.52 0.45 11.13
N ILE A 71 -18.03 0.46 9.90
CA ILE A 71 -16.93 -0.38 9.46
C ILE A 71 -15.78 0.55 9.07
N GLU A 72 -14.70 0.45 9.85
CA GLU A 72 -13.44 1.13 9.55
C GLU A 72 -12.63 0.27 8.58
N LEU A 73 -12.10 0.86 7.51
CA LEU A 73 -11.37 0.19 6.44
C LEU A 73 -9.95 0.76 6.33
N ALA A 74 -8.94 -0.09 6.29
CA ALA A 74 -7.54 0.33 6.17
C ALA A 74 -7.19 0.70 4.72
N GLU A 75 -7.01 2.00 4.47
CA GLU A 75 -6.65 2.54 3.15
C GLU A 75 -5.36 1.94 2.59
N LYS A 76 -4.42 1.58 3.46
CA LYS A 76 -3.10 1.04 3.06
C LYS A 76 -3.08 -0.47 2.87
N VAL A 77 -4.14 -1.15 3.27
CA VAL A 77 -4.24 -2.62 3.18
C VAL A 77 -5.18 -3.01 2.06
N ILE A 78 -6.27 -2.26 1.83
CA ILE A 78 -7.22 -2.54 0.76
C ILE A 78 -6.76 -1.83 -0.52
N ASP A 79 -6.16 -2.60 -1.43
CA ASP A 79 -5.56 -2.11 -2.68
C ASP A 79 -6.33 -2.55 -3.94
N ASN A 80 -7.35 -3.40 -3.79
CA ASN A 80 -8.17 -3.92 -4.88
C ASN A 80 -9.59 -4.27 -4.42
N GLU A 81 -10.48 -4.50 -5.38
CA GLU A 81 -11.91 -4.74 -5.16
C GLU A 81 -12.19 -6.08 -4.43
N GLU A 82 -11.53 -7.16 -4.83
CA GLU A 82 -11.69 -8.48 -4.19
C GLU A 82 -11.37 -8.42 -2.69
N ARG A 83 -10.27 -7.74 -2.34
CA ARG A 83 -9.87 -7.52 -0.95
C ARG A 83 -10.88 -6.64 -0.21
N LEU A 84 -11.41 -5.60 -0.85
CA LEU A 84 -12.46 -4.76 -0.26
C LEU A 84 -13.69 -5.60 0.09
N TYR A 85 -14.18 -6.43 -0.83
CA TYR A 85 -15.37 -7.25 -0.59
C TYR A 85 -15.15 -8.32 0.48
N ASN A 86 -14.01 -9.00 0.48
CA ASN A 86 -13.69 -9.96 1.53
C ASN A 86 -13.58 -9.30 2.92
N VAL A 87 -12.98 -8.11 3.02
CA VAL A 87 -12.93 -7.36 4.28
C VAL A 87 -14.33 -6.93 4.70
N LEU A 88 -15.13 -6.33 3.82
CA LEU A 88 -16.50 -5.93 4.14
C LEU A 88 -17.36 -7.11 4.60
N ALA A 89 -17.26 -8.26 3.92
CA ALA A 89 -17.94 -9.49 4.31
C ALA A 89 -17.55 -9.96 5.72
N HIS A 90 -16.24 -9.92 6.04
CA HIS A 90 -15.75 -10.24 7.38
C HIS A 90 -16.28 -9.27 8.44
N GLU A 91 -16.16 -7.97 8.21
CA GLU A 91 -16.63 -6.96 9.17
C GLU A 91 -18.16 -6.99 9.34
N TYR A 92 -18.90 -7.32 8.29
CA TYR A 92 -20.34 -7.55 8.36
C TYR A 92 -20.69 -8.76 9.25
N CYS A 93 -19.90 -9.84 9.21
CA CYS A 93 -20.08 -10.98 10.11
C CYS A 93 -19.90 -10.60 11.60
N HIS A 94 -19.02 -9.64 11.89
CA HIS A 94 -18.93 -9.09 13.25
C HIS A 94 -20.20 -8.33 13.63
N LEU A 95 -20.74 -7.47 12.75
CA LEU A 95 -21.98 -6.75 13.02
C LEU A 95 -23.17 -7.69 13.26
N THR A 96 -23.33 -8.74 12.46
CA THR A 96 -24.39 -9.75 12.66
C THR A 96 -24.23 -10.49 13.98
N THR A 97 -23.00 -10.84 14.36
CA THR A 97 -22.70 -11.46 15.66
C THR A 97 -23.11 -10.55 16.82
N PHE A 98 -22.81 -9.24 16.73
CA PHE A 98 -23.14 -8.28 17.78
C PHE A 98 -24.63 -7.94 17.87
N MET A 99 -25.27 -7.76 16.71
CA MET A 99 -26.62 -7.19 16.59
C MET A 99 -27.73 -8.23 16.57
N ILE A 100 -27.47 -9.40 15.98
CA ILE A 100 -28.47 -10.47 15.81
C ILE A 100 -28.21 -11.59 16.81
N SER A 101 -26.98 -12.11 16.86
CA SER A 101 -26.63 -13.17 17.81
C SER A 101 -26.43 -12.66 19.24
N GLU A 102 -26.34 -11.35 19.43
CA GLU A 102 -26.10 -10.67 20.71
C GLU A 102 -24.83 -11.14 21.48
N VAL A 103 -23.85 -11.71 20.78
CA VAL A 103 -22.57 -12.18 21.35
C VAL A 103 -21.49 -11.13 21.15
N ARG A 104 -20.79 -10.72 22.22
CA ARG A 104 -19.83 -9.58 22.20
C ARG A 104 -18.43 -9.89 22.71
N ASN A 105 -18.29 -10.96 23.48
CA ASN A 105 -17.06 -11.34 24.16
C ASN A 105 -16.26 -12.43 23.41
N ASN A 106 -16.76 -12.91 22.27
CA ASN A 106 -16.09 -13.93 21.46
C ASN A 106 -16.11 -13.53 19.97
N PRO A 107 -15.20 -12.63 19.53
CA PRO A 107 -15.26 -12.00 18.22
C PRO A 107 -15.31 -12.98 17.03
N HIS A 108 -14.62 -14.12 17.13
CA HIS A 108 -14.54 -15.15 16.07
C HIS A 108 -15.05 -16.52 16.57
N GLY A 109 -16.06 -16.49 17.44
CA GLY A 109 -16.74 -17.65 18.02
C GLY A 109 -17.56 -18.49 17.04
N ALA A 110 -18.41 -19.38 17.57
CA ALA A 110 -19.27 -20.24 16.76
C ALA A 110 -20.25 -19.42 15.90
N GLU A 111 -20.78 -18.34 16.45
CA GLU A 111 -21.72 -17.43 15.82
C GLU A 111 -21.07 -16.74 14.62
N PHE A 112 -19.88 -16.16 14.81
CA PHE A 112 -19.13 -15.55 13.72
C PHE A 112 -18.84 -16.54 12.60
N LYS A 113 -18.40 -17.76 12.94
CA LYS A 113 -18.11 -18.81 11.95
C LYS A 113 -19.36 -19.23 11.18
N SER A 114 -20.51 -19.31 11.85
CA SER A 114 -21.79 -19.61 11.23
C SER A 114 -22.20 -18.52 10.22
N TRP A 115 -22.10 -17.25 10.60
CA TRP A 115 -22.35 -16.13 9.69
C TRP A 115 -21.35 -16.09 8.53
N GLY A 116 -20.07 -16.31 8.82
CA GLY A 116 -19.01 -16.38 7.81
C GLY A 116 -19.23 -17.50 6.79
N ALA A 117 -19.69 -18.68 7.24
CA ALA A 117 -20.04 -19.79 6.35
C ALA A 117 -21.23 -19.45 5.44
N LYS A 118 -22.27 -18.79 5.97
CA LYS A 118 -23.42 -18.33 5.17
C LYS A 118 -23.00 -17.33 4.10
N VAL A 119 -22.20 -16.33 4.48
CA VAL A 119 -21.70 -15.30 3.56
C VAL A 119 -20.80 -15.92 2.49
N THR A 120 -19.86 -16.78 2.90
CA THR A 120 -18.98 -17.49 1.97
C THR A 120 -19.78 -18.34 0.97
N ALA A 121 -20.81 -19.07 1.43
CA ALA A 121 -21.65 -19.87 0.55
C ALA A 121 -22.42 -19.02 -0.47
N ALA A 122 -23.02 -17.90 -0.02
CA ALA A 122 -23.82 -17.02 -0.86
C ALA A 122 -22.99 -16.28 -1.92
N PHE A 123 -21.74 -15.94 -1.61
CA PHE A 123 -20.90 -15.09 -2.46
C PHE A 123 -19.64 -15.78 -3.01
N LYS A 124 -19.59 -17.12 -2.94
CA LYS A 124 -18.44 -17.92 -3.39
C LYS A 124 -18.02 -17.63 -4.84
N THR A 125 -18.98 -17.41 -5.73
CA THR A 125 -18.75 -17.13 -7.16
C THR A 125 -17.99 -15.83 -7.40
N ARG A 126 -17.98 -14.92 -6.42
CA ARG A 126 -17.26 -13.64 -6.43
C ARG A 126 -15.91 -13.70 -5.70
N GLY A 127 -15.45 -14.90 -5.34
CA GLY A 127 -14.18 -15.07 -4.62
C GLY A 127 -14.23 -14.60 -3.16
N ILE A 128 -15.42 -14.56 -2.55
CA ILE A 128 -15.58 -14.15 -1.15
C ILE A 128 -15.46 -15.36 -0.24
N GLU A 129 -14.51 -15.32 0.68
CA GLU A 129 -14.26 -16.32 1.72
C GLU A 129 -14.02 -15.64 3.07
N VAL A 130 -14.97 -15.79 3.99
CA VAL A 130 -14.87 -15.23 5.34
C VAL A 130 -14.10 -16.19 6.23
N THR A 131 -12.88 -15.81 6.58
CA THR A 131 -12.04 -16.54 7.54
C THR A 131 -11.94 -15.80 8.88
N THR A 132 -11.46 -16.47 9.93
CA THR A 132 -11.27 -15.86 11.27
C THR A 132 -10.08 -14.92 11.39
N LYS A 133 -9.17 -14.92 10.40
CA LYS A 133 -7.95 -14.09 10.42
C LYS A 133 -7.84 -13.35 9.10
N HIS A 134 -7.50 -12.07 9.15
CA HIS A 134 -7.12 -11.33 7.94
C HIS A 134 -5.75 -11.80 7.44
N SER A 135 -5.68 -12.91 6.70
CA SER A 135 -4.43 -13.48 6.18
C SER A 135 -3.95 -12.82 4.88
N TYR A 136 -4.21 -11.54 4.68
CA TYR A 136 -3.79 -10.84 3.47
C TYR A 136 -2.30 -10.53 3.51
N LYS A 137 -1.61 -10.71 2.38
CA LYS A 137 -0.25 -10.18 2.19
C LYS A 137 -0.35 -8.66 2.10
N ILE A 138 -0.05 -7.98 3.21
CA ILE A 138 0.03 -6.51 3.25
C ILE A 138 1.23 -6.09 2.41
N ASP A 139 1.01 -5.26 1.38
CA ASP A 139 2.11 -4.68 0.65
C ASP A 139 2.72 -3.50 1.42
N TYR A 140 3.97 -3.68 1.85
CA TYR A 140 4.70 -2.65 2.58
C TYR A 140 5.57 -1.85 1.61
N LYS A 141 5.35 -0.53 1.61
CA LYS A 141 6.13 0.39 0.78
C LYS A 141 7.62 0.37 1.13
N TYR A 142 7.96 0.20 2.40
CA TYR A 142 9.33 0.16 2.87
C TYR A 142 9.61 -1.13 3.65
N ILE A 143 10.65 -1.85 3.26
CA ILE A 143 11.14 -3.01 3.99
C ILE A 143 12.61 -2.77 4.31
N TRP A 144 12.98 -3.05 5.55
CA TRP A 144 14.35 -3.00 6.03
C TRP A 144 14.73 -4.38 6.57
N GLU A 145 15.97 -4.77 6.42
CA GLU A 145 16.48 -6.05 6.88
C GLU A 145 17.69 -5.84 7.77
N CYS A 146 17.79 -6.62 8.85
CA CYS A 146 18.99 -6.62 9.66
C CYS A 146 20.09 -7.45 8.99
N VAL A 147 21.25 -6.83 8.75
CA VAL A 147 22.39 -7.52 8.11
C VAL A 147 22.96 -8.67 8.94
N ALA A 148 22.78 -8.65 10.26
CA ALA A 148 23.36 -9.64 11.16
C ALA A 148 22.45 -10.86 11.41
N CYS A 149 21.13 -10.68 11.41
CA CYS A 149 20.19 -11.75 11.75
C CYS A 149 19.06 -11.97 10.73
N GLY A 150 19.05 -11.22 9.63
CA GLY A 150 18.05 -11.32 8.56
C GLY A 150 16.63 -10.88 8.95
N TYR A 151 16.43 -10.31 10.14
CA TYR A 151 15.09 -9.94 10.57
C TYR A 151 14.52 -8.75 9.78
N GLU A 152 13.34 -8.91 9.20
CA GLU A 152 12.66 -7.89 8.39
C GLU A 152 11.81 -6.93 9.24
N PHE A 153 11.96 -5.64 8.97
CA PHE A 153 11.16 -4.54 9.50
C PHE A 153 10.34 -3.92 8.37
N LYS A 154 9.05 -4.24 8.34
CA LYS A 154 8.10 -3.78 7.32
C LYS A 154 7.39 -2.49 7.75
N ARG A 155 7.32 -1.48 6.88
CA ARG A 155 6.79 -0.13 7.17
C ARG A 155 6.05 0.46 5.97
N HIS A 156 4.99 1.24 6.23
CA HIS A 156 4.27 1.99 5.19
C HIS A 156 4.84 3.40 4.94
N SER A 157 5.72 3.90 5.81
CA SER A 157 6.42 5.18 5.67
C SER A 157 7.94 4.99 5.79
N LYS A 158 8.71 5.94 5.26
CA LYS A 158 10.19 5.96 5.36
C LYS A 158 10.62 6.46 6.75
N SER A 159 10.27 5.71 7.80
CA SER A 159 10.49 6.12 9.20
C SER A 159 11.70 5.49 9.88
N VAL A 160 12.38 4.56 9.21
CA VAL A 160 13.61 3.96 9.75
C VAL A 160 14.79 4.80 9.29
N ASP A 161 15.56 5.29 10.25
CA ASP A 161 16.85 5.95 10.07
C ASP A 161 17.95 5.00 10.58
N PRO A 162 18.76 4.38 9.70
CA PRO A 162 19.82 3.45 10.10
C PRO A 162 20.91 4.04 10.99
N VAL A 163 21.05 5.37 11.03
CA VAL A 163 22.01 6.04 11.92
C VAL A 163 21.49 6.04 13.35
N ARG A 164 20.17 6.15 13.51
CA ARG A 164 19.51 6.27 14.82
C ARG A 164 18.88 4.97 15.31
N HIS A 165 18.53 4.07 14.40
CA HIS A 165 17.79 2.85 14.68
C HIS A 165 18.62 1.61 14.34
N SER A 166 18.59 0.63 15.24
CA SER A 166 19.22 -0.68 15.08
C SER A 166 18.21 -1.81 15.27
N CYS A 167 18.62 -3.04 14.94
CA CYS A 167 17.78 -4.21 15.10
C CYS A 167 17.38 -4.43 16.55
N GLY A 168 16.07 -4.52 16.83
CA GLY A 168 15.58 -4.77 18.18
C GLY A 168 16.05 -6.09 18.80
N ARG A 169 16.39 -7.10 17.97
CA ARG A 169 16.79 -8.45 18.41
C ARG A 169 18.29 -8.57 18.73
N CYS A 170 19.15 -8.13 17.81
CA CYS A 170 20.60 -8.32 17.91
C CYS A 170 21.40 -7.02 17.90
N LYS A 171 20.73 -5.86 17.84
CA LYS A 171 21.35 -4.52 17.73
C LYS A 171 22.18 -4.29 16.46
N GLY A 172 22.13 -5.21 15.49
CA GLY A 172 22.78 -5.06 14.19
C GLY A 172 22.19 -3.95 13.31
N LEU A 173 22.94 -3.59 12.27
CA LEU A 173 22.61 -2.53 11.31
C LEU A 173 21.40 -2.90 10.44
N LEU A 174 20.60 -1.90 10.05
CA LEU A 174 19.42 -2.07 9.21
C LEU A 174 19.65 -1.51 7.81
N VAL A 175 19.39 -2.30 6.77
CA VAL A 175 19.48 -1.88 5.36
C VAL A 175 18.11 -1.91 4.71
N GLN A 176 17.79 -0.91 3.89
CA GLN A 176 16.49 -0.87 3.20
C GLN A 176 16.53 -1.83 2.01
N THR A 177 15.60 -2.78 1.95
CA THR A 177 15.46 -3.75 0.85
C THR A 177 14.32 -3.37 -0.10
N LYS A 178 13.27 -2.69 0.39
CA LYS A 178 12.16 -2.17 -0.44
C LYS A 178 11.87 -0.68 -0.14
N PRO A 179 11.60 0.16 -1.16
CA PRO A 179 12.07 -0.06 -2.53
C PRO A 179 13.59 -0.24 -2.49
N CYS A 180 14.15 -1.06 -3.39
CA CYS A 180 15.60 -1.21 -3.50
C CYS A 180 16.19 0.20 -3.62
N PRO A 181 17.02 0.65 -2.66
CA PRO A 181 17.60 1.97 -2.73
C PRO A 181 18.33 2.09 -4.06
N ARG A 182 18.06 3.16 -4.81
CA ARG A 182 18.97 3.61 -5.87
C ARG A 182 20.23 4.17 -5.19
N GLY A 183 20.94 3.32 -4.46
CA GLY A 183 22.27 3.61 -3.97
C GLY A 183 23.18 3.41 -5.16
N GLY A 184 23.73 4.52 -5.69
CA GLY A 184 24.90 4.44 -6.56
C GLY A 184 25.89 3.50 -5.88
N ALA A 185 26.29 2.46 -6.60
CA ALA A 185 27.17 1.43 -6.09
C ALA A 185 28.33 2.10 -5.34
N VAL A 186 28.63 1.65 -4.15
CA VAL A 186 29.80 2.12 -3.42
C VAL A 186 30.91 1.14 -3.75
N ASP A 187 32.08 1.66 -4.12
CA ASP A 187 33.26 0.81 -4.31
C ASP A 187 33.73 0.21 -2.97
N LYS A 188 34.73 -0.69 -3.04
CA LYS A 188 35.32 -1.34 -1.86
C LYS A 188 35.94 -0.35 -0.85
N ASP A 189 36.12 0.91 -1.25
CA ASP A 189 36.70 2.00 -0.46
C ASP A 189 35.64 2.97 0.10
N GLY A 190 34.35 2.65 -0.06
CA GLY A 190 33.24 3.46 0.48
C GLY A 190 32.99 4.76 -0.29
N LYS A 191 33.56 4.95 -1.48
CA LYS A 191 33.27 6.09 -2.34
C LYS A 191 32.03 5.82 -3.19
N LYS A 192 31.15 6.81 -3.21
CA LYS A 192 29.91 6.81 -4.00
C LYS A 192 30.27 6.71 -5.48
N GLN A 193 29.98 5.60 -6.17
CA GLN A 193 30.12 5.52 -7.62
C GLN A 193 29.11 6.49 -8.22
N SER A 194 29.62 7.62 -8.69
CA SER A 194 28.88 8.55 -9.53
C SER A 194 28.57 7.84 -10.84
N GLY A 195 27.29 7.83 -11.24
CA GLY A 195 26.90 7.26 -12.53
C GLY A 195 27.67 7.92 -13.69
N GLU A 196 27.80 7.21 -14.82
CA GLU A 196 28.57 7.64 -16.00
C GLU A 196 28.31 9.10 -16.40
N TYR A 197 27.04 9.54 -16.36
CA TYR A 197 26.67 10.93 -16.64
C TYR A 197 27.25 11.94 -15.63
N GLN A 198 27.30 11.60 -14.35
CA GLN A 198 27.86 12.48 -13.31
C GLN A 198 29.38 12.62 -13.45
N VAL A 199 30.08 11.56 -13.86
CA VAL A 199 31.51 11.64 -14.20
C VAL A 199 31.69 12.54 -15.42
N PHE A 200 30.92 12.30 -16.48
CA PHE A 200 30.96 13.11 -17.70
C PHE A 200 30.72 14.60 -17.44
N VAL A 201 29.73 14.94 -16.61
CA VAL A 201 29.46 16.32 -16.21
C VAL A 201 30.67 16.93 -15.51
N LYS A 202 31.29 16.25 -14.55
CA LYS A 202 32.47 16.78 -13.84
C LYS A 202 33.64 17.07 -14.78
N GLU A 203 33.89 16.18 -15.73
CA GLU A 203 35.00 16.31 -16.69
C GLU A 203 34.73 17.40 -17.74
N ASN A 204 33.48 17.52 -18.20
CA ASN A 204 33.15 18.38 -19.35
C ASN A 204 32.58 19.75 -18.98
N PHE A 205 32.10 19.96 -17.75
CA PHE A 205 31.44 21.20 -17.36
C PHE A 205 32.34 22.43 -17.56
N SER A 206 33.59 22.37 -17.09
CA SER A 206 34.55 23.48 -17.22
C SER A 206 34.92 23.76 -18.68
N ARG A 207 35.02 22.71 -19.50
CA ARG A 207 35.31 22.83 -20.94
C ARG A 207 34.15 23.51 -21.68
N VAL A 208 32.93 22.99 -21.48
CA VAL A 208 31.72 23.51 -22.13
C VAL A 208 31.44 24.94 -21.71
N LYS A 209 31.63 25.28 -20.42
CA LYS A 209 31.47 26.66 -19.95
C LYS A 209 32.43 27.63 -20.65
N LYS A 210 33.71 27.26 -20.77
CA LYS A 210 34.72 28.08 -21.49
C LYS A 210 34.43 28.20 -22.98
N GLU A 211 33.96 27.14 -23.62
CA GLU A 211 33.59 27.16 -25.04
C GLU A 211 32.37 28.05 -25.31
N MET A 212 31.35 27.99 -24.45
CA MET A 212 30.17 28.86 -24.51
C MET A 212 30.56 30.32 -24.29
N ASP A 213 31.42 30.60 -23.30
CA ASP A 213 31.92 31.94 -23.02
C ASP A 213 32.67 32.54 -24.22
N ARG A 214 33.56 31.75 -24.84
CA ARG A 214 34.31 32.16 -26.05
C ARG A 214 33.40 32.42 -27.26
N ARG A 215 32.22 31.78 -27.31
CA ARG A 215 31.19 31.99 -28.34
C ARG A 215 30.26 33.16 -28.04
N GLY A 216 30.42 33.83 -26.89
CA GLY A 216 29.53 34.90 -26.44
C GLY A 216 28.16 34.41 -25.99
N GLU A 217 28.06 33.13 -25.60
CA GLU A 217 26.80 32.52 -25.16
C GLU A 217 26.56 32.67 -23.66
N GLU A 218 25.29 32.56 -23.25
CA GLU A 218 24.90 32.63 -21.86
C GLU A 218 25.50 31.46 -21.04
N THR A 219 26.41 31.78 -20.12
CA THR A 219 27.12 30.79 -19.27
C THR A 219 26.47 30.56 -17.91
N ALA A 220 25.18 30.91 -17.76
CA ALA A 220 24.39 30.57 -16.59
C ALA A 220 24.39 29.06 -16.36
N MET A 221 24.42 28.64 -15.09
CA MET A 221 24.54 27.22 -14.71
C MET A 221 23.55 26.31 -15.45
N GLY A 222 22.29 26.74 -15.60
CA GLY A 222 21.27 25.98 -16.32
C GLY A 222 21.56 25.78 -17.82
N LYS A 223 22.14 26.79 -18.48
CA LYS A 223 22.48 26.73 -19.91
C LYS A 223 23.70 25.85 -20.16
N VAL A 224 24.71 25.95 -19.31
CA VAL A 224 25.90 25.08 -19.36
C VAL A 224 25.50 23.62 -19.12
N MET A 225 24.64 23.34 -18.14
CA MET A 225 24.15 21.98 -17.89
C MET A 225 23.35 21.42 -19.07
N ALA A 226 22.55 22.24 -19.74
CA ALA A 226 21.83 21.84 -20.94
C ALA A 226 22.79 21.51 -22.11
N ALA A 227 23.84 22.30 -22.30
CA ALA A 227 24.88 22.05 -23.30
C ALA A 227 25.66 20.76 -23.00
N VAL A 228 26.10 20.56 -21.76
CA VAL A 228 26.77 19.32 -21.31
C VAL A 228 25.87 18.09 -21.52
N ALA A 229 24.57 18.20 -21.25
CA ALA A 229 23.62 17.12 -21.51
C ALA A 229 23.48 16.80 -23.01
N LYS A 230 23.52 17.81 -23.88
CA LYS A 230 23.49 17.64 -25.34
C LYS A 230 24.76 16.94 -25.84
N ASP A 231 25.92 17.32 -25.32
CA ASP A 231 27.20 16.67 -25.63
C ASP A 231 27.22 15.22 -25.17
N TYR A 232 26.68 14.93 -23.98
CA TYR A 232 26.57 13.55 -23.48
C TYR A 232 25.71 12.67 -24.38
N LYS A 233 24.56 13.19 -24.87
CA LYS A 233 23.70 12.45 -25.81
C LYS A 233 24.42 12.16 -27.13
N LYS A 234 25.17 13.13 -27.66
CA LYS A 234 25.98 12.94 -28.88
C LYS A 234 27.06 11.88 -28.67
N MET A 235 27.79 11.94 -27.55
CA MET A 235 28.80 10.96 -27.20
C MET A 235 28.20 9.55 -27.10
N LYS A 236 27.04 9.41 -26.42
CA LYS A 236 26.34 8.13 -26.34
C LYS A 236 25.90 7.60 -27.70
N ALA A 237 25.38 8.45 -28.58
CA ALA A 237 24.98 8.06 -29.92
C ALA A 237 26.18 7.67 -30.80
N ALA A 238 27.31 8.39 -30.69
CA ALA A 238 28.54 8.05 -31.40
C ALA A 238 29.11 6.70 -30.92
N LYS A 239 29.17 6.50 -29.61
CA LYS A 239 29.61 5.24 -29.01
C LYS A 239 28.70 4.06 -29.38
N ALA A 240 27.40 4.27 -29.50
CA ALA A 240 26.47 3.23 -29.95
C ALA A 240 26.76 2.82 -31.41
N LYS A 241 27.00 3.79 -32.30
CA LYS A 241 27.36 3.53 -33.70
C LYS A 241 28.71 2.83 -33.86
N GLU A 242 29.69 3.19 -33.03
CA GLU A 242 31.02 2.54 -33.06
C GLU A 242 30.95 1.09 -32.59
N VAL A 243 30.10 0.80 -31.59
CA VAL A 243 29.85 -0.57 -31.16
C VAL A 243 29.13 -1.37 -32.23
N GLU A 244 28.14 -0.76 -32.91
CA GLU A 244 27.41 -1.37 -34.02
C GLU A 244 28.36 -1.75 -35.16
N SER A 245 29.25 -0.83 -35.60
CA SER A 245 30.22 -1.15 -36.64
C SER A 245 31.22 -2.25 -36.24
N GLN A 246 31.65 -2.28 -34.98
CA GLN A 246 32.56 -3.33 -34.49
C GLN A 246 31.90 -4.70 -34.43
N VAL A 247 30.59 -4.76 -34.20
CA VAL A 247 29.82 -6.02 -34.25
C VAL A 247 29.68 -6.49 -35.69
N ASP A 248 29.34 -5.57 -36.62
CA ASP A 248 29.23 -5.88 -38.05
C ASP A 248 30.57 -6.40 -38.63
N ASP A 249 31.69 -5.76 -38.28
CA ASP A 249 33.03 -6.18 -38.71
C ASP A 249 33.40 -7.58 -38.17
N LEU A 250 32.97 -7.91 -36.94
CA LEU A 250 33.22 -9.20 -36.32
C LEU A 250 32.34 -10.30 -36.94
N GLU A 251 31.08 -10.01 -37.26
CA GLU A 251 30.17 -10.95 -37.93
C GLU A 251 30.68 -11.29 -39.34
N ALA A 252 31.12 -10.28 -40.11
CA ALA A 252 31.73 -10.49 -41.42
C ALA A 252 33.02 -11.33 -41.37
N ALA A 253 33.84 -11.16 -40.33
CA ALA A 253 35.03 -11.96 -40.12
C ALA A 253 34.72 -13.43 -39.76
N ILE A 254 33.61 -13.68 -39.05
CA ILE A 254 33.15 -15.03 -38.71
C ILE A 254 32.59 -15.73 -39.96
N GLU A 255 31.79 -15.05 -40.78
CA GLU A 255 31.27 -15.62 -42.04
C GLU A 255 32.40 -15.97 -43.02
N GLY A 256 33.46 -15.15 -43.09
CA GLY A 256 34.64 -15.42 -43.91
C GLY A 256 35.48 -16.63 -43.48
N LEU A 257 35.32 -17.11 -42.24
CA LEU A 257 35.99 -18.31 -41.71
C LEU A 257 35.15 -19.60 -41.88
N MET A 258 33.91 -19.50 -42.34
CA MET A 258 32.99 -20.64 -42.57
C MET A 258 32.96 -21.14 -44.03
N ILE A 259 33.91 -20.71 -44.88
CA ILE A 259 34.10 -21.19 -46.26
C ILE A 259 35.31 -22.12 -46.35
#